data_AF-A0A519KCR1-F1
#
_entry.id   AF-A0A519KCR1-F1
#
_cell.length_a   1.000
_cell.length_b   1.000
_cell.length_c   1.000
_cell.angle_alpha   90.00
_cell.angle_beta   90.00
_cell.angle_gamma   90.00
#
_symmetry.space_group_name_H-M   'P 1'
#
loop_
_entity.id
_entity.type
_entity.pdbx_description
1 polymer ?
#
loop_
_entity_poly.entity_id
_entity_poly.type
_entity_poly.pdbx_seq_one_letter_code
_entity_poly.pdbx_strand_id
1 'polypeptide(L)' 'MNGIIKTEFNLHSSQLGFEQTYNQIKKSIKAYNEMRPHASCDYLTPDQAHLQSEQLAKRWKNYNRRINI' A
#
# COMPACT_ATOMS: atom_id res chain seq x y z
N MET A 1 5.95 2.79 0.81
CA MET A 1 5.04 1.96 -0.03
C MET A 1 5.77 1.01 -0.97
N ASN A 2 6.82 1.44 -1.70
CA ASN A 2 7.42 0.63 -2.78
C ASN A 2 8.08 -0.70 -2.39
N GLY A 3 8.58 -0.84 -1.15
CA GLY A 3 9.24 -2.09 -0.73
C GLY A 3 8.26 -3.26 -0.61
N ILE A 4 7.07 -3.00 -0.08
CA ILE A 4 6.12 -4.06 0.27
C ILE A 4 5.57 -4.76 -0.98
N ILE A 5 5.19 -3.99 -2.00
CA ILE A 5 4.70 -4.54 -3.27
C ILE A 5 5.80 -5.32 -3.99
N LYS A 6 7.03 -4.80 -3.99
CA LYS A 6 8.15 -5.47 -4.69
C LYS A 6 8.56 -6.79 -4.02
N THR A 7 8.57 -6.83 -2.69
CA THR A 7 8.92 -8.02 -1.90
C THR A 7 7.80 -9.07 -1.92
N GLU A 8 6.54 -8.69 -1.71
CA GLU A 8 5.45 -9.67 -1.59
C GLU A 8 5.05 -10.30 -2.92
N PHE A 9 5.12 -9.54 -4.02
CA PHE A 9 4.76 -10.05 -5.34
C PHE A 9 5.95 -10.59 -6.13
N ASN A 10 7.11 -10.75 -5.46
CA ASN A 10 8.34 -11.27 -6.02
C ASN A 10 8.73 -10.61 -7.36
N LEU A 11 8.50 -9.30 -7.48
CA LEU A 11 8.77 -8.52 -8.70
C LEU A 11 10.27 -8.30 -8.96
N HIS A 12 11.12 -8.95 -8.16
CA HIS A 12 12.57 -8.98 -8.33
C HIS A 12 13.02 -10.01 -9.36
N SER A 13 12.16 -10.98 -9.73
CA SER A 13 12.51 -11.96 -10.77
C SER A 13 12.25 -11.38 -12.17
N SER A 14 13.32 -11.15 -12.91
CA SER A 14 13.29 -10.74 -14.32
C SER A 14 13.19 -11.93 -15.27
N GLN A 15 12.47 -12.99 -14.87
CA GLN A 15 12.38 -14.25 -15.61
C GLN A 15 11.20 -14.31 -16.58
N LEU A 16 10.30 -13.33 -16.53
CA LEU A 16 9.11 -13.28 -17.37
C LEU A 16 9.27 -12.23 -18.48
N GLY A 17 8.67 -12.49 -19.66
CA GLY A 17 8.61 -11.50 -20.74
C GLY A 17 7.84 -10.23 -20.34
N PHE A 18 7.94 -9.16 -21.14
CA PHE A 18 7.32 -7.86 -20.83
C PHE A 18 5.82 -7.97 -20.51
N GLU A 19 5.05 -8.64 -21.37
CA GLU A 19 3.60 -8.83 -21.20
C GLU A 19 3.24 -9.58 -19.92
N GLN A 20 3.99 -10.63 -19.59
CA GLN A 20 3.76 -11.42 -18.38
C GLN A 20 4.08 -10.62 -17.12
N THR A 21 5.18 -9.86 -17.16
CA THR A 21 5.58 -8.95 -16.08
C THR A 21 4.55 -7.83 -15.89
N TYR A 22 4.08 -7.23 -16.97
CA TYR A 22 3.03 -6.21 -16.94
C TYR A 22 1.74 -6.73 -16.29
N ASN A 23 1.28 -7.91 -16.71
CA ASN A 23 0.11 -8.55 -16.13
C ASN A 23 0.31 -8.90 -14.65
N GLN A 24 1.50 -9.35 -14.26
CA GLN A 24 1.84 -9.62 -12.86
C GLN A 24 1.81 -8.35 -12.02
N ILE A 25 2.41 -7.25 -12.50
CA ILE A 25 2.37 -5.95 -11.82
C ILE A 25 0.93 -5.47 -11.67
N LYS A 26 0.12 -5.54 -12.73
CA LYS A 26 -1.29 -5.13 -12.69
C LYS A 26 -2.09 -5.93 -11.66
N LYS A 27 -1.92 -7.26 -11.62
CA LYS A 27 -2.54 -8.12 -10.60
C LYS A 27 -2.07 -7.78 -9.20
N SER A 28 -0.79 -7.47 -9.03
CA SER A 28 -0.17 -7.12 -7.76
C SER A 28 -0.74 -5.81 -7.19
N ILE A 29 -0.85 -4.79 -8.04
CA ILE A 29 -1.46 -3.51 -7.68
C ILE A 29 -2.93 -3.70 -7.30
N LYS A 30 -3.68 -4.47 -8.09
CA LYS A 30 -5.09 -4.75 -7.80
C LYS A 30 -5.26 -5.47 -6.46
N ALA A 31 -4.49 -6.52 -6.21
CA ALA A 31 -4.54 -7.25 -4.94
C ALA A 31 -4.17 -6.36 -3.75
N TYR A 32 -3.21 -5.45 -3.92
CA TYR A 32 -2.84 -4.49 -2.88
C TYR A 32 -3.99 -3.54 -2.54
N ASN A 33 -4.68 -3.01 -3.55
CA ASN A 33 -5.75 -2.02 -3.36
C ASN A 33 -7.07 -2.62 -2.87
N GLU A 34 -7.41 -3.83 -3.33
CA GLU A 34 -8.75 -4.42 -3.14
C GLU A 34 -8.80 -5.56 -2.11
N MET A 35 -7.68 -6.28 -1.89
CA MET A 35 -7.71 -7.51 -1.09
C MET A 35 -6.89 -7.40 0.19
N ARG A 36 -5.96 -6.46 0.26
CA ARG A 36 -5.04 -6.38 1.40
C ARG A 36 -5.57 -5.45 2.49
N PRO A 37 -5.96 -5.97 3.66
CA PRO A 37 -6.26 -5.14 4.81
C PRO A 37 -4.96 -4.49 5.33
N HIS A 38 -4.98 -3.17 5.45
CA HIS A 38 -3.84 -2.40 5.92
C HIS A 38 -4.03 -2.01 7.39
N ALA A 39 -3.08 -2.37 8.25
CA ALA A 39 -3.12 -1.99 9.66
C ALA A 39 -3.05 -0.46 9.87
N SER A 40 -2.52 0.30 8.90
CA SER A 40 -2.56 1.76 8.90
C SER A 40 -3.95 2.34 8.57
N CYS A 41 -4.81 1.53 7.96
CA CYS A 41 -6.15 1.87 7.52
C CYS A 41 -7.20 1.11 8.34
N ASP A 42 -6.93 0.84 9.63
CA ASP A 42 -7.87 0.09 10.49
C ASP A 42 -8.27 -1.30 9.96
N TYR A 43 -7.33 -1.97 9.27
CA TYR A 43 -7.56 -3.24 8.57
C TYR A 43 -8.55 -3.17 7.41
N LEU A 44 -8.80 -1.97 6.90
CA LEU A 44 -9.47 -1.77 5.63
C LEU A 44 -8.48 -1.89 4.48
N THR A 45 -9.00 -2.24 3.32
CA THR A 45 -8.24 -2.15 2.07
C THR A 45 -8.11 -0.69 1.66
N PRO A 46 -7.05 -0.32 0.91
CA PRO A 46 -6.90 1.05 0.40
C PRO A 46 -8.14 1.61 -0.28
N ASP A 47 -8.84 0.79 -1.09
CA ASP A 47 -10.06 1.22 -1.78
C ASP A 47 -11.22 1.47 -0.81
N GLN A 48 -11.41 0.60 0.18
CA GLN A 48 -12.42 0.80 1.23
C GLN A 48 -12.14 2.04 2.06
N ALA A 49 -10.87 2.23 2.44
CA ALA A 49 -10.43 3.39 3.20
C ALA A 49 -10.58 4.70 2.40
N HIS A 50 -10.42 4.65 1.08
CA HIS A 50 -10.63 5.80 0.19
C HIS A 50 -12.11 6.19 0.08
N LEU A 51 -13.00 5.19 0.08
CA LEU A 51 -14.45 5.40 0.01
C LEU A 51 -15.05 5.81 1.37
N GLN A 52 -14.39 5.51 2.48
CA GLN A 52 -14.84 5.89 3.80
C GLN A 52 -14.50 7.37 4.06
N SER A 53 -15.52 8.18 4.29
CA SER A 53 -15.38 9.63 4.53
C SER A 53 -14.91 9.96 5.96
N GLU A 54 -14.80 8.95 6.82
CA GLU A 54 -14.36 9.10 8.20
C GLU A 54 -12.83 9.20 8.28
N GLN A 55 -12.33 10.11 9.11
CA GLN A 55 -10.89 10.27 9.31
C GLN A 55 -10.32 9.01 10.00
N LEU A 56 -9.49 8.28 9.26
CA LEU A 56 -8.72 7.15 9.81
C LEU A 56 -7.92 7.58 11.04
N ALA A 57 -7.89 6.71 12.05
CA ALA A 57 -7.15 6.96 13.27
C ALA A 57 -5.64 7.04 12.98
N LYS A 58 -5.03 8.21 13.16
CA LYS A 58 -3.59 8.39 12.99
C LYS A 58 -2.84 7.64 14.09
N ARG A 59 -2.26 6.48 13.74
CA ARG A 59 -1.43 5.64 14.66
C ARG A 59 0.06 6.02 14.72
N TRP A 60 0.46 7.06 13.98
CA TRP A 60 1.86 7.49 13.88
C TRP A 60 2.16 8.58 14.90
N LYS A 61 3.36 8.56 15.46
CA LYS A 61 3.82 9.55 16.45
C LYS A 61 3.92 10.92 15.78
N ASN A 62 3.17 11.89 16.29
CA ASN A 62 3.37 13.30 15.95
C ASN A 62 4.67 13.77 16.60
N TYR A 63 5.70 13.99 15.80
CA TYR A 63 6.88 14.73 16.24
C TYR A 63 6.51 16.22 16.22
N ASN A 64 5.99 16.74 17.33
CA ASN A 64 5.81 18.18 17.49
C ASN A 64 7.19 18.83 17.37
N ARG A 65 7.46 19.52 16.26
CA ARG A 65 8.56 20.49 16.19
C ARG A 65 8.20 21.59 17.19
N ARG A 66 8.85 21.58 18.36
CA ARG A 66 8.85 22.75 19.24
C ARG A 66 9.45 23.91 18.44
N ILE A 67 8.59 24.79 17.94
CA ILE A 67 9.02 26.13 17.55
C ILE A 67 9.23 26.85 18.88
N ASN A 68 10.48 27.01 19.29
CA ASN A 68 10.80 27.98 20.35
C ASN A 68 10.64 29.37 19.72
N ILE A 69 9.65 30.12 20.21
CA ILE A 69 9.53 31.57 19.98
C ILE A 69 10.36 32.28 21.04
#